data_AF-A0A1B7WFU4-F1
#
_entry.id   AF-A0A1B7WFU4-F1
#
_cell.length_a   1.000
_cell.length_b   1.000
_cell.length_c   1.000
_cell.angle_alpha   90.00
_cell.angle_beta   90.00
_cell.angle_gamma   90.00
#
_symmetry.space_group_name_H-M   'P 1'
#
loop_
_entity.id
_entity.type
_entity.pdbx_description
1 polymer ?
#
loop_
_entity_poly.entity_id
_entity_poly.type
_entity_poly.pdbx_seq_one_letter_code
_entity_poly.pdbx_strand_id
1 'polypeptide(L)'
;MNLSGAELRKLVNAIISAYPTKEDLAMMIQFELGENLEAIAGGATLTQLVFNLITKWAVPRGKISPLIIAAYETNPGNPELREFYESVVIKKRFIVDYTVKNPDFGPDINWRGETDDTQLQSWLKPEPNLLDIGFLKRAIEQSASVCRIEIPSRNIMGTGVLITANKVLTNYHIFKYDEEDDIKTNALNAILKFGCLTSDNGLETQGKSFQLDRQNPILCFSKTEDLDYVLLQVESKIAQATEIKPARWDSHKLPVDKKGISVLQHPEGESMKLSISQDGIIGVYQNSGLVQYVNKTAVGSSGSPCFDEDWYLVALHHAQKAKTFGSIREGILFASIYQEIKDFLN
;
A
#
# COMPACT_ATOMS: atom_id res chain seq x y z
N MET A 1 12.14 -17.52 -4.33
CA MET A 1 11.20 -17.92 -5.40
C MET A 1 11.79 -19.12 -6.15
N ASN A 2 11.07 -20.23 -6.25
CA ASN A 2 11.51 -21.39 -7.06
C ASN A 2 10.87 -21.31 -8.45
N LEU A 3 11.69 -21.32 -9.51
CA LEU A 3 11.26 -21.32 -10.91
C LEU A 3 11.30 -22.74 -11.48
N SER A 4 10.21 -23.19 -12.10
CA SER A 4 10.22 -24.40 -12.93
C SER A 4 11.11 -24.19 -14.17
N GLY A 5 11.55 -25.28 -14.81
CA GLY A 5 12.36 -25.18 -16.03
C GLY A 5 11.66 -24.41 -17.17
N ALA A 6 10.33 -24.45 -17.23
CA ALA A 6 9.54 -23.69 -18.19
C ALA A 6 9.48 -22.19 -17.85
N GLU A 7 9.27 -21.85 -16.57
CA GLU A 7 9.30 -20.45 -16.10
C GLU A 7 10.68 -19.84 -16.27
N LEU A 8 11.75 -20.59 -15.96
CA LEU A 8 13.13 -20.15 -16.14
C LEU A 8 13.43 -19.81 -17.62
N ARG A 9 12.99 -20.67 -18.54
CA ARG A 9 13.16 -20.43 -19.98
C ARG A 9 12.41 -19.17 -20.43
N LYS A 10 11.17 -18.98 -19.96
CA LYS A 10 10.38 -17.78 -20.28
C LYS A 10 11.07 -16.52 -19.74
N LEU A 11 11.55 -16.52 -18.50
CA LEU A 11 12.26 -15.38 -17.91
C LEU A 11 13.53 -15.03 -18.69
N VAL A 12 14.34 -16.04 -19.04
CA VAL A 12 15.56 -15.84 -19.83
C VAL A 12 15.23 -15.16 -21.15
N ASN A 13 14.22 -15.66 -21.87
CA ASN A 13 13.81 -15.09 -23.15
C ASN A 13 13.26 -13.67 -23.02
N ALA A 14 12.47 -13.41 -21.98
CA ALA A 14 11.91 -12.09 -21.70
C ALA A 14 13.01 -11.04 -21.43
N ILE A 15 14.00 -11.38 -20.59
CA ILE A 15 15.12 -10.48 -20.31
C ILE A 15 15.95 -10.23 -21.58
N ILE A 16 16.19 -11.26 -22.40
CA ILE A 16 16.93 -11.08 -23.67
C ILE A 16 16.13 -10.21 -24.67
N SER A 17 14.81 -10.38 -24.74
CA SER A 17 13.95 -9.55 -25.59
C SER A 17 14.00 -8.09 -25.18
N ALA A 18 13.94 -7.81 -23.87
CA ALA A 18 13.95 -6.46 -23.32
C ALA A 18 15.34 -5.80 -23.33
N TYR A 19 16.40 -6.60 -23.22
CA TYR A 19 17.80 -6.16 -23.17
C TYR A 19 18.63 -6.98 -24.18
N PRO A 20 18.58 -6.63 -25.48
CA PRO A 20 19.13 -7.45 -26.55
C PRO A 20 20.66 -7.38 -26.65
N THR A 21 21.30 -6.47 -25.92
CA THR A 21 22.77 -6.34 -25.85
C THR A 21 23.27 -6.55 -24.42
N LYS A 22 24.56 -6.90 -24.28
CA LYS A 22 25.19 -7.06 -22.97
C LYS A 22 25.24 -5.72 -22.25
N GLU A 23 25.44 -4.64 -23.00
CA GLU A 23 25.56 -3.27 -22.52
C GLU A 23 24.24 -2.77 -21.93
N ASP A 24 23.11 -3.00 -22.63
CA ASP A 24 21.79 -2.62 -22.12
C ASP A 24 21.43 -3.36 -20.83
N LEU A 25 21.74 -4.66 -20.78
CA LEU A 25 21.55 -5.46 -19.58
C LEU A 25 22.46 -4.97 -18.44
N ALA A 26 23.71 -4.62 -18.74
CA ALA A 26 24.65 -4.11 -17.74
C ALA A 26 24.19 -2.76 -17.17
N MET A 27 23.67 -1.86 -18.00
CA MET A 27 23.12 -0.58 -17.57
C MET A 27 21.93 -0.78 -16.64
N MET A 28 20.95 -1.62 -17.00
CA MET A 28 19.80 -1.89 -16.13
C MET A 28 20.24 -2.48 -14.79
N ILE A 29 21.14 -3.46 -14.79
CA ILE A 29 21.62 -4.08 -13.54
C ILE A 29 22.40 -3.09 -12.67
N GLN A 30 23.20 -2.21 -13.29
CA GLN A 30 24.00 -1.22 -12.57
C GLN A 30 23.15 -0.07 -12.01
N PHE A 31 22.18 0.43 -12.78
CA PHE A 31 21.34 1.56 -12.37
C PHE A 31 20.24 1.13 -11.39
N GLU A 32 19.57 0.01 -11.64
CA GLU A 32 18.41 -0.39 -10.85
C GLU A 32 18.77 -1.28 -9.66
N LEU A 33 19.80 -2.13 -9.81
CA LEU A 33 20.19 -3.08 -8.76
C LEU A 33 21.50 -2.70 -8.07
N GLY A 34 22.23 -1.71 -8.58
CA GLY A 34 23.52 -1.28 -8.02
C GLY A 34 24.63 -2.32 -8.17
N GLU A 35 24.46 -3.30 -9.06
CA GLU A 35 25.35 -4.44 -9.19
C GLU A 35 26.17 -4.37 -10.48
N ASN A 36 27.40 -4.89 -10.45
CA ASN A 36 28.22 -5.01 -11.66
C ASN A 36 27.93 -6.35 -12.36
N LEU A 37 27.29 -6.30 -13.53
CA LEU A 37 26.92 -7.49 -14.30
C LEU A 37 28.09 -8.45 -14.54
N GLU A 38 29.28 -7.94 -14.85
CA GLU A 38 30.46 -8.77 -15.11
C GLU A 38 30.97 -9.49 -13.86
N ALA A 39 30.76 -8.91 -12.68
CA ALA A 39 31.15 -9.50 -11.41
C ALA A 39 30.19 -10.61 -10.96
N ILE A 40 28.91 -10.49 -11.31
CA ILE A 40 27.85 -11.38 -10.80
C ILE A 40 27.45 -12.48 -11.77
N ALA A 41 27.66 -12.28 -13.07
CA ALA A 41 27.30 -13.24 -14.11
C ALA A 41 28.28 -13.16 -15.30
N GLY A 42 28.68 -14.33 -15.79
CA GLY A 42 29.48 -14.46 -17.01
C GLY A 42 28.78 -15.33 -18.04
N GLY A 43 29.21 -15.27 -19.29
CA GLY A 43 28.70 -16.12 -20.35
C GLY A 43 29.34 -15.78 -21.69
N ALA A 44 29.56 -16.81 -22.53
CA ALA A 44 30.08 -16.61 -23.90
C ALA A 44 29.03 -16.01 -24.85
N THR A 45 27.75 -16.11 -24.50
CA THR A 45 26.61 -15.55 -25.23
C THR A 45 25.69 -14.82 -24.26
N LEU A 46 24.89 -13.87 -24.76
CA LEU A 46 23.92 -13.14 -23.95
C LEU A 46 22.93 -14.09 -23.26
N THR A 47 22.50 -15.16 -23.95
CA THR A 47 21.65 -16.20 -23.35
C THR A 47 22.31 -16.89 -22.17
N GLN A 48 23.59 -17.25 -22.30
CA GLN A 48 24.33 -17.89 -21.20
C GLN A 48 24.54 -16.93 -20.03
N LEU A 49 24.80 -15.65 -20.33
CA LEU A 49 24.95 -14.58 -19.34
C LEU A 49 23.67 -14.39 -18.52
N VAL A 50 22.52 -14.20 -19.19
CA VAL A 50 21.21 -14.05 -18.54
C VAL A 50 20.83 -15.29 -17.75
N PHE A 51 21.05 -16.49 -18.30
CA PHE A 51 20.80 -17.74 -17.58
C PHE A 51 21.63 -17.82 -16.29
N ASN A 52 22.91 -17.47 -16.34
CA ASN A 52 23.80 -17.48 -15.18
C ASN A 52 23.44 -16.37 -14.17
N LEU A 53 23.06 -15.19 -14.64
CA LEU A 53 22.53 -14.11 -13.79
C LEU A 53 21.34 -14.59 -12.96
N ILE A 54 20.40 -15.29 -13.59
CA ILE A 54 19.22 -15.81 -12.89
C ILE A 54 19.60 -16.96 -11.94
N THR A 55 20.31 -17.97 -12.45
CA THR A 55 20.50 -19.24 -11.71
C THR A 55 21.63 -19.22 -10.69
N LYS A 56 22.71 -18.47 -10.96
CA LYS A 56 23.91 -18.42 -10.09
C LYS A 56 23.94 -17.20 -9.18
N TRP A 57 23.26 -16.12 -9.57
CA TRP A 57 23.19 -14.91 -8.76
C TRP A 57 21.82 -14.70 -8.12
N ALA A 58 20.76 -14.59 -8.91
CA ALA A 58 19.45 -14.15 -8.41
C ALA A 58 18.73 -15.20 -7.55
N VAL A 59 18.65 -16.47 -7.99
CA VAL A 59 17.97 -17.55 -7.23
C VAL A 59 18.64 -17.76 -5.86
N PRO A 60 19.96 -17.98 -5.75
CA PRO A 60 20.58 -18.29 -4.46
C PRO A 60 20.54 -17.14 -3.45
N ARG A 61 20.40 -15.89 -3.93
CA ARG A 61 20.37 -14.67 -3.09
C ARG A 61 18.97 -14.14 -2.85
N GLY A 62 17.93 -14.84 -3.33
CA GLY A 62 16.55 -14.36 -3.21
C GLY A 62 16.25 -13.09 -4.01
N LYS A 63 17.06 -12.75 -5.01
CA LYS A 63 16.97 -11.52 -5.82
C LYS A 63 16.14 -11.67 -7.10
N ILE A 64 15.40 -12.76 -7.25
CA ILE A 64 14.56 -13.01 -8.44
C ILE A 64 13.48 -11.94 -8.61
N SER A 65 12.74 -11.62 -7.56
CA SER A 65 11.68 -10.60 -7.64
C SER A 65 12.24 -9.21 -7.90
N PRO A 66 13.28 -8.72 -7.17
CA PRO A 66 13.96 -7.47 -7.52
C PRO A 66 14.46 -7.42 -8.96
N LEU A 67 15.06 -8.50 -9.48
CA LEU A 67 15.55 -8.57 -10.86
C LEU A 67 14.41 -8.43 -11.89
N ILE A 68 13.29 -9.10 -11.65
CA ILE A 68 12.11 -9.05 -12.54
C ILE A 68 11.47 -7.65 -12.52
N ILE A 69 11.34 -7.05 -11.34
CA ILE A 69 10.77 -5.71 -11.15
C ILE A 69 11.65 -4.67 -11.86
N ALA A 70 12.95 -4.64 -11.55
CA ALA A 70 13.90 -3.71 -12.16
C ALA A 70 13.93 -3.83 -13.70
N ALA A 71 13.96 -5.07 -14.21
CA ALA A 71 13.95 -5.32 -15.65
C ALA A 71 12.65 -4.79 -16.29
N TYR A 72 11.50 -5.00 -15.66
CA TYR A 72 10.20 -4.57 -16.20
C TYR A 72 10.02 -3.05 -16.13
N GLU A 73 10.34 -2.43 -15.00
CA GLU A 73 10.17 -0.99 -14.80
C GLU A 73 11.06 -0.14 -15.72
N THR A 74 12.24 -0.66 -16.07
CA THR A 74 13.15 -0.01 -17.02
C THR A 74 12.71 -0.17 -18.47
N ASN A 75 11.99 -1.25 -18.81
CA ASN A 75 11.46 -1.48 -20.16
C ASN A 75 10.02 -2.05 -20.15
N PRO A 76 9.02 -1.25 -19.72
CA PRO A 76 7.65 -1.72 -19.53
C PRO A 76 6.93 -1.95 -20.87
N GLY A 77 7.48 -1.41 -21.96
CA GLY A 77 6.95 -1.60 -23.32
C GLY A 77 7.27 -2.97 -23.93
N ASN A 78 8.15 -3.78 -23.32
CA ASN A 78 8.50 -5.10 -23.85
C ASN A 78 7.40 -6.14 -23.54
N PRO A 79 6.76 -6.74 -24.57
CA PRO A 79 5.59 -7.59 -24.37
C PRO A 79 5.94 -8.93 -23.69
N GLU A 80 7.09 -9.54 -23.97
CA GLU A 80 7.48 -10.81 -23.34
C GLU A 80 7.81 -10.62 -21.87
N LEU A 81 8.46 -9.49 -21.52
CA LEU A 81 8.76 -9.15 -20.15
C LEU A 81 7.51 -8.76 -19.38
N ARG A 82 6.57 -8.04 -20.01
CA ARG A 82 5.25 -7.77 -19.43
C ARG A 82 4.49 -9.06 -19.16
N GLU A 83 4.38 -9.95 -20.14
CA GLU A 83 3.69 -11.24 -19.98
C GLU A 83 4.33 -12.06 -18.84
N PHE A 84 5.66 -12.09 -18.76
CA PHE A 84 6.34 -12.82 -17.70
C PHE A 84 6.13 -12.18 -16.33
N TYR A 85 6.30 -10.85 -16.23
CA TYR A 85 6.07 -10.05 -15.02
C TYR A 85 4.66 -10.29 -14.48
N GLU A 86 3.66 -10.15 -15.34
CA GLU A 86 2.26 -10.45 -15.03
C GLU A 86 2.13 -11.92 -14.60
N SER A 87 2.67 -12.88 -15.36
CA SER A 87 2.52 -14.30 -15.03
C SER A 87 3.16 -14.73 -13.70
N VAL A 88 4.19 -14.04 -13.21
CA VAL A 88 4.94 -14.43 -12.01
C VAL A 88 4.53 -13.64 -10.78
N VAL A 89 4.45 -12.31 -10.92
CA VAL A 89 4.06 -11.44 -9.82
C VAL A 89 2.58 -11.62 -9.52
N ILE A 90 1.75 -11.88 -10.55
CA ILE A 90 0.31 -12.09 -10.40
C ILE A 90 -0.04 -13.57 -10.16
N LYS A 91 0.64 -14.59 -10.73
CA LYS A 91 0.24 -16.00 -10.40
C LYS A 91 0.79 -16.57 -9.09
N LYS A 92 1.95 -16.12 -8.58
CA LYS A 92 2.50 -16.67 -7.31
C LYS A 92 2.01 -15.96 -6.05
N ARG A 93 1.39 -14.78 -6.18
CA ARG A 93 0.61 -14.14 -5.10
C ARG A 93 -0.86 -14.58 -5.06
N PHE A 94 -1.36 -15.24 -6.12
CA PHE A 94 -2.77 -15.56 -6.28
C PHE A 94 -2.98 -17.03 -6.64
N ILE A 95 -2.85 -17.93 -5.65
CA ILE A 95 -3.87 -18.98 -5.55
C ILE A 95 -5.04 -18.31 -4.88
N VAL A 96 -6.22 -18.40 -5.50
CA VAL A 96 -7.49 -17.71 -5.25
C VAL A 96 -7.69 -16.48 -6.14
N ASP A 97 -8.66 -16.63 -7.03
CA ASP A 97 -9.20 -15.70 -8.02
C ASP A 97 -9.19 -14.22 -7.59
N TYR A 98 -8.69 -13.34 -8.46
CA TYR A 98 -9.50 -12.31 -9.11
C TYR A 98 -8.64 -11.58 -10.17
N THR A 99 -9.25 -11.31 -11.32
CA THR A 99 -8.72 -10.48 -12.40
C THR A 99 -8.52 -9.04 -11.92
N VAL A 100 -7.28 -8.53 -11.91
CA VAL A 100 -7.05 -7.08 -11.74
C VAL A 100 -6.06 -6.57 -12.78
N LYS A 101 -6.56 -5.61 -13.56
CA LYS A 101 -5.82 -4.64 -14.36
C LYS A 101 -5.06 -3.69 -13.42
N ASN A 102 -3.87 -3.27 -13.85
CA ASN A 102 -3.03 -2.19 -13.30
C ASN A 102 -2.40 -2.39 -11.90
N PRO A 103 -1.11 -2.09 -11.74
CA PRO A 103 -0.41 -2.08 -10.45
C PRO A 103 -0.70 -0.83 -9.58
N ASP A 104 -1.65 0.02 -9.99
CA ASP A 104 -2.13 1.17 -9.22
C ASP A 104 -3.28 0.72 -8.30
N PHE A 105 -3.17 1.02 -7.01
CA PHE A 105 -4.18 0.68 -6.00
C PHE A 105 -4.98 1.94 -5.66
N GLY A 106 -6.30 1.88 -5.87
CA GLY A 106 -7.22 3.01 -5.69
C GLY A 106 -7.62 3.71 -7.01
N PRO A 107 -8.40 4.81 -6.95
CA PRO A 107 -8.75 5.59 -8.14
C PRO A 107 -7.54 6.30 -8.76
N ASP A 108 -7.69 6.74 -10.01
CA ASP A 108 -6.66 7.51 -10.71
C ASP A 108 -6.34 8.81 -9.96
N ILE A 109 -5.05 9.05 -9.70
CA ILE A 109 -4.60 10.29 -9.04
C ILE A 109 -4.46 11.41 -10.07
N ASN A 110 -5.24 12.48 -9.90
CA ASN A 110 -4.99 13.75 -10.57
C ASN A 110 -3.90 14.53 -9.82
N TRP A 111 -2.64 14.15 -10.04
CA TRP A 111 -1.50 14.75 -9.36
C TRP A 111 -1.34 16.22 -9.72
N ARG A 112 -1.40 17.10 -8.73
CA ARG A 112 -1.34 18.57 -8.89
C ARG A 112 0.03 19.15 -8.52
N GLY A 113 0.90 18.33 -7.93
CA GLY A 113 2.28 18.70 -7.61
C GLY A 113 3.23 18.58 -8.80
N GLU A 114 4.52 18.73 -8.51
CA GLU A 114 5.61 18.58 -9.48
C GLU A 114 5.62 17.20 -10.15
N THR A 115 5.93 17.10 -11.44
CA THR A 115 5.90 15.81 -12.16
C THR A 115 7.27 15.20 -12.40
N ASP A 116 8.35 15.97 -12.24
CA ASP A 116 9.72 15.51 -12.42
C ASP A 116 10.15 14.55 -11.30
N ASP A 117 10.54 13.33 -11.65
CA ASP A 117 10.89 12.28 -10.69
C ASP A 117 12.13 12.65 -9.86
N THR A 118 13.09 13.41 -10.40
CA THR A 118 14.28 13.86 -9.65
C THR A 118 13.89 14.87 -8.58
N GLN A 119 13.01 15.80 -8.91
CA GLN A 119 12.50 16.79 -7.97
C GLN A 119 11.60 16.15 -6.91
N LEU A 120 10.75 15.19 -7.29
CA LEU A 120 9.96 14.41 -6.34
C LEU A 120 10.83 13.57 -5.40
N GLN A 121 11.88 12.93 -5.93
CA GLN A 121 12.87 12.22 -5.13
C GLN A 121 13.59 13.15 -4.15
N SER A 122 13.87 14.40 -4.56
CA SER A 122 14.53 15.39 -3.69
C SER A 122 13.73 15.74 -2.43
N TRP A 123 12.41 15.53 -2.46
CA TRP A 123 11.53 15.75 -1.30
C TRP A 123 11.61 14.60 -0.30
N LEU A 124 12.04 13.42 -0.73
CA LEU A 124 12.30 12.29 0.15
C LEU A 124 13.64 12.49 0.86
N LYS A 125 13.61 13.14 2.01
CA LYS A 125 14.79 13.22 2.88
C LYS A 125 15.31 11.82 3.24
N PRO A 126 16.62 11.66 3.50
CA PRO A 126 17.15 10.44 4.14
C PRO A 126 16.31 10.09 5.36
N GLU A 127 16.12 8.80 5.66
CA GLU A 127 15.41 8.44 6.89
C GLU A 127 16.07 9.16 8.07
N PRO A 128 15.29 9.68 9.02
CA PRO A 128 15.89 10.29 10.19
C PRO A 128 16.78 9.25 10.84
N ASN A 129 18.06 9.58 10.98
CA ASN A 129 19.01 8.73 11.71
C ASN A 129 18.53 8.46 13.15
N LEU A 130 17.60 9.28 13.67
CA LEU A 130 17.03 9.22 15.01
C LEU A 130 15.52 9.48 14.97
N LEU A 131 14.72 8.51 15.40
CA LEU A 131 13.31 8.70 15.76
C LEU A 131 13.19 8.90 17.26
N ASP A 132 12.38 9.88 17.67
CA ASP A 132 12.07 10.07 19.09
C ASP A 132 11.32 8.84 19.65
N ILE A 133 11.68 8.40 20.86
CA ILE A 133 10.99 7.27 21.50
C ILE A 133 9.53 7.62 21.80
N GLY A 134 9.23 8.89 22.11
CA GLY A 134 7.86 9.36 22.25
C GLY A 134 7.07 9.22 20.94
N PHE A 135 7.68 9.49 19.79
CA PHE A 135 7.07 9.25 18.48
C PHE A 135 6.70 7.78 18.30
N LEU A 136 7.62 6.84 18.60
CA LEU A 136 7.33 5.40 18.52
C LEU A 136 6.26 4.95 19.51
N LYS A 137 6.25 5.49 20.74
CA LYS A 137 5.20 5.22 21.72
C LYS A 137 3.83 5.64 21.20
N ARG A 138 3.72 6.84 20.63
CA ARG A 138 2.47 7.33 20.03
C ARG A 138 2.06 6.49 18.81
N ALA A 139 3.02 6.01 18.01
CA ALA A 139 2.73 5.07 16.92
C ALA A 139 2.09 3.78 17.43
N ILE A 140 2.66 3.20 18.49
CA ILE A 140 2.13 2.00 19.13
C ILE A 140 0.73 2.28 19.71
N GLU A 141 0.54 3.41 20.38
CA GLU A 141 -0.78 3.81 20.89
C GLU A 141 -1.82 3.95 19.77
N GLN A 142 -1.49 4.61 18.65
CA GLN A 142 -2.41 4.75 17.52
C GLN A 142 -2.63 3.43 16.77
N SER A 143 -1.69 2.48 16.80
CA SER A 143 -1.88 1.15 16.19
C SER A 143 -3.09 0.40 16.75
N ALA A 144 -3.48 0.66 18.00
CA ALA A 144 -4.67 0.09 18.61
C ALA A 144 -5.99 0.55 17.96
N SER A 145 -5.97 1.64 17.19
CA SER A 145 -7.14 2.15 16.46
C SER A 145 -7.28 1.56 15.06
N VAL A 146 -6.26 0.88 14.55
CA VAL A 146 -6.18 0.45 13.15
C VAL A 146 -6.54 -1.03 13.04
N CYS A 147 -7.39 -1.36 12.08
CA CYS A 147 -7.77 -2.73 11.78
C CYS A 147 -7.47 -3.12 10.34
N ARG A 148 -7.21 -4.41 10.14
CA ARG A 148 -7.29 -5.06 8.84
C ARG A 148 -8.75 -5.37 8.54
N ILE A 149 -9.23 -4.93 7.39
CA ILE A 149 -10.55 -5.29 6.87
C ILE A 149 -10.36 -6.47 5.93
N GLU A 150 -11.11 -7.54 6.17
CA GLU A 150 -11.12 -8.72 5.32
C GLU A 150 -12.56 -8.98 4.86
N ILE A 151 -12.78 -9.15 3.56
CA ILE A 151 -14.06 -9.59 2.98
C ILE A 151 -13.80 -10.93 2.27
N PRO A 152 -13.82 -12.06 3.00
CA PRO A 152 -13.37 -13.35 2.46
C PRO A 152 -14.17 -13.81 1.23
N SER A 153 -15.45 -13.47 1.16
CA SER A 153 -16.34 -13.82 0.03
C SER A 153 -15.91 -13.23 -1.30
N ARG A 154 -15.08 -12.17 -1.29
CA ARG A 154 -14.57 -11.46 -2.47
C ARG A 154 -13.05 -11.45 -2.54
N ASN A 155 -12.36 -12.09 -1.59
CA ASN A 155 -10.90 -12.03 -1.45
C ASN A 155 -10.36 -10.59 -1.36
N ILE A 156 -11.12 -9.67 -0.75
CA ILE A 156 -10.74 -8.27 -0.59
C ILE A 156 -10.08 -8.06 0.77
N MET A 157 -9.00 -7.26 0.77
CA MET A 157 -8.29 -6.81 1.96
C MET A 157 -8.17 -5.28 1.94
N GLY A 158 -8.25 -4.66 3.11
CA GLY A 158 -8.09 -3.22 3.26
C GLY A 158 -7.67 -2.84 4.68
N THR A 159 -7.57 -1.53 4.93
CA THR A 159 -7.32 -0.99 6.27
C THR A 159 -8.50 -0.13 6.72
N GLY A 160 -8.78 -0.10 8.01
CA GLY A 160 -9.75 0.80 8.62
C GLY A 160 -9.21 1.43 9.90
N VAL A 161 -9.84 2.52 10.32
CA VAL A 161 -9.50 3.22 11.55
C VAL A 161 -10.73 3.44 12.43
N LEU A 162 -10.65 3.01 13.69
CA LEU A 162 -11.65 3.27 14.71
C LEU A 162 -11.58 4.74 15.13
N ILE A 163 -12.65 5.50 14.96
CA ILE A 163 -12.69 6.94 15.27
C ILE A 163 -13.57 7.29 16.49
N THR A 164 -14.42 6.38 16.94
CA THR A 164 -15.16 6.47 18.21
C THR A 164 -15.16 5.11 18.91
N ALA A 165 -15.91 4.92 20.00
CA ALA A 165 -15.94 3.64 20.71
C ALA A 165 -16.36 2.43 19.83
N ASN A 166 -17.09 2.66 18.74
CA ASN A 166 -17.65 1.60 17.91
C ASN A 166 -17.83 1.96 16.42
N LYS A 167 -17.22 3.05 15.94
CA LYS A 167 -17.34 3.50 14.54
C LYS A 167 -16.00 3.46 13.84
N VAL A 168 -15.94 2.74 12.72
CA VAL A 168 -14.74 2.56 11.90
C VAL A 168 -14.91 3.31 10.58
N LEU A 169 -13.88 4.04 10.18
CA LEU A 169 -13.79 4.71 8.89
C LEU A 169 -12.83 3.94 7.98
N THR A 170 -13.18 3.86 6.71
CA THR A 170 -12.38 3.23 5.64
C THR A 170 -12.84 3.74 4.28
N ASN A 171 -12.24 3.30 3.17
CA ASN A 171 -12.65 3.75 1.84
C ASN A 171 -13.92 3.05 1.34
N TYR A 172 -14.66 3.75 0.49
CA TYR A 172 -15.86 3.20 -0.15
C TYR A 172 -15.53 2.11 -1.16
N HIS A 173 -14.48 2.31 -1.95
CA HIS A 173 -14.11 1.35 -2.99
C HIS A 173 -13.68 -0.03 -2.44
N ILE A 174 -13.36 -0.16 -1.14
CA ILE A 174 -13.11 -1.46 -0.49
C ILE A 174 -14.37 -2.32 -0.46
N PHE A 175 -15.54 -1.69 -0.32
CA PHE A 175 -16.84 -2.38 -0.25
C PHE A 175 -17.62 -2.34 -1.56
N LYS A 176 -17.24 -1.44 -2.48
CA LYS A 176 -17.83 -1.30 -3.81
C LYS A 176 -16.74 -0.97 -4.83
N TYR A 177 -16.04 -1.99 -5.33
CA TYR A 177 -14.95 -1.81 -6.29
C TYR A 177 -15.48 -1.77 -7.73
N ASP A 178 -16.36 -2.71 -8.09
CA ASP A 178 -16.98 -2.79 -9.41
C ASP A 178 -18.51 -2.66 -9.34
N GLU A 179 -19.20 -2.63 -10.48
CA GLU A 179 -20.67 -2.52 -10.53
C GLU A 179 -21.39 -3.73 -9.92
N GLU A 180 -20.76 -4.92 -9.92
CA GLU A 180 -21.34 -6.17 -9.43
C GLU A 180 -21.32 -6.29 -7.91
N ASP A 181 -20.42 -5.56 -7.23
CA ASP A 181 -20.37 -5.52 -5.77
C ASP A 181 -21.68 -5.00 -5.16
N ASP A 182 -22.19 -5.68 -4.14
CA ASP A 182 -23.23 -5.14 -3.26
C ASP A 182 -22.61 -4.71 -1.94
N ILE A 183 -22.60 -3.39 -1.69
CA ILE A 183 -21.95 -2.81 -0.51
C ILE A 183 -22.51 -3.37 0.81
N LYS A 184 -23.82 -3.66 0.87
CA LYS A 184 -24.46 -4.20 2.08
C LYS A 184 -24.03 -5.63 2.33
N THR A 185 -24.00 -6.46 1.29
CA THR A 185 -23.52 -7.84 1.36
C THR A 185 -22.05 -7.89 1.74
N ASN A 186 -21.23 -7.04 1.14
CA ASN A 186 -19.80 -6.92 1.48
C ASN A 186 -19.62 -6.50 2.94
N ALA A 187 -20.41 -5.52 3.42
CA ALA A 187 -20.39 -5.11 4.82
C ALA A 187 -20.79 -6.24 5.79
N LEU A 188 -21.83 -7.02 5.48
CA LEU A 188 -22.25 -8.14 6.32
C LEU A 188 -21.25 -9.31 6.36
N ASN A 189 -20.38 -9.42 5.35
CA ASN A 189 -19.32 -10.43 5.27
C ASN A 189 -17.95 -9.91 5.75
N ALA A 190 -17.84 -8.63 6.09
CA ALA A 190 -16.59 -8.03 6.51
C ALA A 190 -16.20 -8.45 7.93
N ILE A 191 -14.89 -8.68 8.10
CA ILE A 191 -14.25 -8.99 9.37
C ILE A 191 -13.23 -7.88 9.63
N LEU A 192 -13.32 -7.26 10.81
CA LEU A 192 -12.37 -6.25 11.27
C LEU A 192 -11.41 -6.90 12.26
N LYS A 193 -10.11 -6.98 11.92
CA LYS A 193 -9.08 -7.55 12.79
C LYS A 193 -8.16 -6.47 13.35
N PHE A 194 -8.20 -6.28 14.66
CA PHE A 194 -7.33 -5.35 15.38
C PHE A 194 -6.12 -6.08 15.96
N GLY A 195 -4.95 -5.43 15.96
CA GLY A 195 -3.74 -5.97 16.58
C GLY A 195 -3.09 -7.12 15.82
N CYS A 196 -3.23 -7.16 14.48
CA CYS A 196 -2.44 -8.03 13.61
C CYS A 196 -1.02 -7.45 13.44
N LEU A 197 -0.12 -7.81 14.35
CA LEU A 197 1.25 -7.30 14.45
C LEU A 197 2.25 -8.45 14.31
N THR A 198 3.50 -8.15 14.00
CA THR A 198 4.58 -9.14 14.10
C THR A 198 5.05 -9.23 15.55
N SER A 199 5.00 -10.42 16.14
CA SER A 199 5.52 -10.68 17.50
C SER A 199 7.03 -10.96 17.50
N ASP A 200 7.63 -11.06 18.70
CA ASP A 200 9.08 -11.23 18.88
C ASP A 200 9.67 -12.48 18.19
N ASN A 201 8.84 -13.49 17.92
CA ASN A 201 9.25 -14.70 17.20
C ASN A 201 9.12 -14.59 15.67
N GLY A 202 8.73 -13.41 15.16
CA GLY A 202 8.54 -13.14 13.74
C GLY A 202 7.18 -13.59 13.17
N LEU A 203 6.29 -14.17 13.99
CA LEU A 203 4.95 -14.59 13.57
C LEU A 203 3.92 -13.49 13.79
N GLU A 204 2.91 -13.46 12.92
CA GLU A 204 1.75 -12.58 13.08
C GLU A 204 0.93 -12.98 14.31
N THR A 205 0.57 -12.00 15.13
CA THR A 205 -0.36 -12.16 16.25
C THR A 205 -1.78 -12.37 15.73
N GLN A 206 -2.57 -13.20 16.43
CA GLN A 206 -3.95 -13.49 16.00
C GLN A 206 -4.87 -12.26 16.01
N GLY A 207 -4.55 -11.24 16.82
CA GLY A 207 -5.38 -10.05 16.98
C GLY A 207 -6.74 -10.36 17.59
N LYS A 208 -7.66 -9.39 17.51
CA LYS A 208 -9.08 -9.54 17.86
C LYS A 208 -9.95 -9.27 16.65
N SER A 209 -10.87 -10.18 16.36
CA SER A 209 -11.79 -10.07 15.23
C SER A 209 -13.16 -9.59 15.67
N PHE A 210 -13.74 -8.69 14.90
CA PHE A 210 -15.10 -8.18 15.08
C PHE A 210 -15.86 -8.21 13.77
N GLN A 211 -17.18 -8.32 13.86
CA GLN A 211 -18.09 -8.11 12.74
C GLN A 211 -18.70 -6.72 12.82
N LEU A 212 -19.33 -6.31 11.71
CA LEU A 212 -20.19 -5.13 11.71
C LEU A 212 -21.55 -5.45 12.34
N ASP A 213 -22.25 -4.40 12.76
CA ASP A 213 -23.61 -4.52 13.26
C ASP A 213 -24.53 -5.14 12.20
N ARG A 214 -25.35 -6.11 12.60
CA ARG A 214 -26.17 -6.89 11.66
C ARG A 214 -27.38 -6.12 11.13
N GLN A 215 -27.86 -5.12 11.85
CA GLN A 215 -29.04 -4.35 11.47
C GLN A 215 -28.65 -3.11 10.66
N ASN A 216 -27.59 -2.43 11.09
CA ASN A 216 -27.14 -1.18 10.49
C ASN A 216 -25.61 -1.14 10.34
N PRO A 217 -24.99 -1.98 9.49
CA PRO A 217 -23.54 -2.08 9.36
C PRO A 217 -22.88 -0.82 8.76
N ILE A 218 -23.61 -0.09 7.92
CA ILE A 218 -23.14 1.11 7.21
C ILE A 218 -24.00 2.29 7.66
N LEU A 219 -23.39 3.30 8.27
CA LEU A 219 -24.09 4.49 8.77
C LEU A 219 -24.26 5.54 7.67
N CYS A 220 -23.19 5.80 6.92
CA CYS A 220 -23.18 6.66 5.75
C CYS A 220 -21.93 6.37 4.91
N PHE A 221 -21.90 6.89 3.68
CA PHE A 221 -20.76 6.78 2.78
C PHE A 221 -20.76 7.89 1.74
N SER A 222 -19.60 8.13 1.15
CA SER A 222 -19.39 8.98 -0.03
C SER A 222 -18.66 8.16 -1.10
N LYS A 223 -19.07 8.29 -2.36
CA LYS A 223 -18.56 7.46 -3.45
C LYS A 223 -17.12 7.80 -3.80
N THR A 224 -16.48 6.91 -4.57
CA THR A 224 -15.10 7.07 -5.05
C THR A 224 -14.86 8.38 -5.79
N GLU A 225 -15.86 8.86 -6.54
CA GLU A 225 -15.74 10.12 -7.30
C GLU A 225 -15.82 11.38 -6.43
N ASP A 226 -16.24 11.23 -5.17
CA ASP A 226 -16.46 12.30 -4.20
C ASP A 226 -15.39 12.25 -3.08
N LEU A 227 -15.70 11.72 -1.90
CA LEU A 227 -14.79 11.63 -0.74
C LEU A 227 -14.40 10.18 -0.38
N ASP A 228 -14.79 9.19 -1.18
CA ASP A 228 -14.38 7.78 -1.08
C ASP A 228 -14.28 7.25 0.36
N TYR A 229 -15.36 7.36 1.14
CA TYR A 229 -15.35 6.86 2.51
C TYR A 229 -16.62 6.07 2.84
N VAL A 230 -16.50 5.16 3.79
CA VAL A 230 -17.65 4.51 4.44
C VAL A 230 -17.46 4.59 5.95
N LEU A 231 -18.51 5.04 6.64
CA LEU A 231 -18.61 4.96 8.09
C LEU A 231 -19.35 3.69 8.49
N LEU A 232 -18.64 2.81 9.19
CA LEU A 232 -19.11 1.49 9.58
C LEU A 232 -19.46 1.45 11.07
N GLN A 233 -20.52 0.73 11.41
CA GLN A 233 -20.92 0.44 12.78
C GLN A 233 -20.40 -0.94 13.17
N VAL A 234 -19.52 -1.02 14.17
CA VAL A 234 -18.98 -2.28 14.68
C VAL A 234 -19.95 -2.89 15.69
N GLU A 235 -19.99 -4.23 15.77
CA GLU A 235 -20.79 -4.95 16.77
C GLU A 235 -20.44 -4.51 18.21
N SER A 236 -21.42 -4.56 19.10
CA SER A 236 -21.29 -4.04 20.48
C SER A 236 -20.21 -4.72 21.33
N LYS A 237 -19.74 -5.90 20.94
CA LYS A 237 -18.66 -6.62 21.65
C LYS A 237 -17.35 -5.84 21.67
N ILE A 238 -17.12 -4.92 20.73
CA ILE A 238 -15.92 -4.08 20.73
C ILE A 238 -15.78 -3.26 22.02
N ALA A 239 -16.89 -2.90 22.66
CA ALA A 239 -16.88 -2.16 23.93
C ALA A 239 -16.19 -2.91 25.09
N GLN A 240 -16.01 -4.24 24.97
CA GLN A 240 -15.32 -5.06 25.98
C GLN A 240 -13.80 -5.13 25.75
N ALA A 241 -13.32 -4.69 24.59
CA ALA A 241 -11.90 -4.73 24.23
C ALA A 241 -11.18 -3.46 24.65
N THR A 242 -10.78 -3.39 25.92
CA THR A 242 -10.15 -2.20 26.53
C THR A 242 -8.80 -1.79 25.92
N GLU A 243 -8.12 -2.71 25.22
CA GLU A 243 -6.88 -2.39 24.52
C GLU A 243 -7.09 -1.68 23.18
N ILE A 244 -8.29 -1.80 22.60
CA ILE A 244 -8.66 -1.14 21.34
C ILE A 244 -9.16 0.24 21.68
N LYS A 245 -8.52 1.27 21.11
CA LYS A 245 -8.82 2.66 21.39
C LYS A 245 -9.05 3.42 20.09
N PRO A 246 -9.98 4.38 20.07
CA PRO A 246 -10.18 5.21 18.89
C PRO A 246 -8.92 6.05 18.61
N ALA A 247 -8.71 6.34 17.34
CA ALA A 247 -7.66 7.24 16.87
C ALA A 247 -7.85 8.62 17.48
N ARG A 248 -6.74 9.31 17.74
CA ARG A 248 -6.79 10.72 18.13
C ARG A 248 -7.08 11.56 16.89
N TRP A 249 -8.09 12.42 16.95
CA TRP A 249 -8.44 13.32 15.86
C TRP A 249 -8.98 14.65 16.39
N ASP A 250 -8.98 15.67 15.52
CA ASP A 250 -9.55 17.00 15.77
C ASP A 250 -10.15 17.47 14.44
N SER A 251 -11.44 17.84 14.45
CA SER A 251 -12.20 18.21 13.26
C SER A 251 -11.68 19.45 12.53
N HIS A 252 -10.88 20.28 13.20
CA HIS A 252 -10.28 21.49 12.63
C HIS A 252 -8.81 21.30 12.24
N LYS A 253 -8.22 20.14 12.57
CA LYS A 253 -6.82 19.87 12.29
C LYS A 253 -6.64 19.42 10.84
N LEU A 254 -5.75 20.13 10.16
CA LEU A 254 -5.41 19.89 8.76
C LEU A 254 -3.95 19.48 8.65
N PRO A 255 -3.59 18.64 7.66
CA PRO A 255 -2.19 18.44 7.31
C PRO A 255 -1.58 19.78 6.88
N VAL A 256 -0.28 19.94 7.12
CA VAL A 256 0.46 21.16 6.79
C VAL A 256 1.43 20.85 5.66
N ASP A 257 1.48 21.73 4.66
CA ASP A 257 2.40 21.59 3.54
C ASP A 257 3.86 21.44 4.02
N LYS A 258 4.60 20.53 3.39
CA LYS A 258 5.99 20.19 3.72
C LYS A 258 6.20 19.71 5.16
N LYS A 259 5.17 19.17 5.80
CA LYS A 259 5.30 18.44 7.07
C LYS A 259 5.26 16.93 6.89
N GLY A 260 5.65 16.23 7.96
CA GLY A 260 5.63 14.78 8.00
C GLY A 260 4.22 14.21 7.99
N ILE A 261 4.09 13.03 7.36
CA ILE A 261 2.87 12.22 7.38
C ILE A 261 3.23 10.76 7.67
N SER A 262 2.51 10.16 8.61
CA SER A 262 2.70 8.78 9.05
C SER A 262 1.48 7.94 8.69
N VAL A 263 1.68 6.76 8.13
CA VAL A 263 0.60 5.88 7.68
C VAL A 263 0.76 4.52 8.36
N LEU A 264 -0.23 4.14 9.15
CA LEU A 264 -0.34 2.78 9.73
C LEU A 264 -1.26 1.97 8.83
N GLN A 265 -0.76 0.83 8.34
CA GLN A 265 -1.42 0.10 7.25
C GLN A 265 -1.20 -1.40 7.29
N HIS A 266 -2.12 -2.14 6.68
CA HIS A 266 -2.00 -3.57 6.37
C HIS A 266 -1.73 -3.76 4.87
N PRO A 267 -0.50 -3.51 4.38
CA PRO A 267 -0.17 -3.64 2.97
C PRO A 267 -0.37 -5.10 2.54
N GLU A 268 -1.07 -5.32 1.43
CA GLU A 268 -1.37 -6.67 0.89
C GLU A 268 -2.05 -7.61 1.90
N GLY A 269 -2.68 -7.06 2.95
CA GLY A 269 -3.28 -7.86 4.02
C GLY A 269 -2.27 -8.45 5.01
N GLU A 270 -0.99 -8.08 4.97
CA GLU A 270 0.01 -8.52 5.95
C GLU A 270 -0.16 -7.87 7.34
N SER A 271 0.65 -8.31 8.30
CA SER A 271 0.82 -7.67 9.60
C SER A 271 1.12 -6.17 9.45
N MET A 272 0.60 -5.37 10.38
CA MET A 272 0.65 -3.91 10.30
C MET A 272 2.08 -3.39 10.11
N LYS A 273 2.22 -2.38 9.26
CA LYS A 273 3.46 -1.64 9.02
C LYS A 273 3.23 -0.15 9.22
N LEU A 274 4.24 0.53 9.76
CA LEU A 274 4.33 1.98 9.80
C LEU A 274 5.15 2.47 8.61
N SER A 275 4.56 3.34 7.80
CA SER A 275 5.27 4.10 6.79
C SER A 275 5.37 5.57 7.22
N ILE A 276 6.56 6.16 7.11
CA ILE A 276 6.82 7.54 7.51
C ILE A 276 7.37 8.29 6.29
N SER A 277 6.79 9.46 6.01
CA SER A 277 7.35 10.39 5.05
C SER A 277 7.62 11.72 5.72
N GLN A 278 8.89 12.08 5.88
CA GLN A 278 9.30 13.38 6.43
C GLN A 278 9.18 14.45 5.35
N ASP A 279 8.49 15.55 5.67
CA ASP A 279 8.14 16.62 4.72
C ASP A 279 7.41 16.10 3.47
N GLY A 280 6.74 14.96 3.63
CA GLY A 280 6.14 14.22 2.52
C GLY A 280 4.89 14.86 1.97
N ILE A 281 4.24 15.77 2.71
CA ILE A 281 3.06 16.48 2.23
C ILE A 281 3.49 17.53 1.21
N ILE A 282 2.92 17.44 0.01
CA ILE A 282 3.28 18.31 -1.12
C ILE A 282 2.15 19.25 -1.53
N GLY A 283 0.94 19.03 -1.01
CA GLY A 283 -0.22 19.84 -1.33
C GLY A 283 -1.43 19.47 -0.49
N VAL A 284 -2.14 20.49 -0.02
CA VAL A 284 -3.37 20.37 0.77
C VAL A 284 -4.47 21.17 0.08
N TYR A 285 -5.48 20.46 -0.44
CA TYR A 285 -6.53 21.00 -1.30
C TYR A 285 -7.89 20.92 -0.59
N GLN A 286 -8.12 21.81 0.37
CA GLN A 286 -9.33 21.80 1.20
C GLN A 286 -10.63 21.87 0.40
N ASN A 287 -10.67 22.66 -0.68
CA ASN A 287 -11.87 22.80 -1.53
C ASN A 287 -12.30 21.47 -2.18
N SER A 288 -11.35 20.58 -2.47
CA SER A 288 -11.63 19.24 -3.01
C SER A 288 -11.52 18.15 -1.94
N GLY A 289 -11.23 18.49 -0.69
CA GLY A 289 -11.05 17.51 0.39
C GLY A 289 -9.83 16.61 0.23
N LEU A 290 -8.77 17.04 -0.45
CA LEU A 290 -7.62 16.17 -0.78
C LEU A 290 -6.33 16.63 -0.11
N VAL A 291 -5.46 15.67 0.19
CA VAL A 291 -4.03 15.88 0.47
C VAL A 291 -3.20 14.99 -0.46
N GLN A 292 -2.16 15.55 -1.05
CA GLN A 292 -1.19 14.82 -1.84
C GLN A 292 0.14 14.75 -1.09
N TYR A 293 0.79 13.59 -1.16
CA TYR A 293 2.04 13.35 -0.47
C TYR A 293 2.89 12.32 -1.20
N VAL A 294 4.20 12.35 -0.94
CA VAL A 294 5.15 11.36 -1.46
C VAL A 294 5.55 10.38 -0.37
N ASN A 295 5.94 9.18 -0.78
CA ASN A 295 6.47 8.17 0.14
C ASN A 295 7.52 7.30 -0.55
N LYS A 296 8.53 6.83 0.19
CA LYS A 296 9.55 5.91 -0.32
C LYS A 296 9.01 4.51 -0.59
N THR A 297 7.97 4.09 0.12
CA THR A 297 7.38 2.77 -0.08
C THR A 297 6.48 2.79 -1.31
N ALA A 298 6.64 1.82 -2.21
CA ALA A 298 5.79 1.68 -3.40
C ALA A 298 4.38 1.14 -3.08
N VAL A 299 4.19 0.52 -1.90
CA VAL A 299 2.93 -0.13 -1.53
C VAL A 299 2.20 0.61 -0.41
N GLY A 300 0.91 0.79 -0.60
CA GLY A 300 -0.04 1.44 0.29
C GLY A 300 -1.29 0.56 0.42
N SER A 301 -2.00 0.66 1.55
CA SER A 301 -3.27 -0.04 1.74
C SER A 301 -4.42 0.98 1.79
N SER A 302 -5.42 0.83 0.92
CA SER A 302 -6.61 1.68 0.95
C SER A 302 -7.27 1.68 2.33
N GLY A 303 -7.79 2.84 2.73
CA GLY A 303 -8.46 3.07 4.00
C GLY A 303 -7.49 3.23 5.18
N SER A 304 -6.18 3.32 4.91
CA SER A 304 -5.20 3.52 5.95
C SER A 304 -5.27 4.93 6.54
N PRO A 305 -5.30 5.08 7.87
CA PRO A 305 -5.24 6.40 8.49
C PRO A 305 -3.89 7.07 8.24
N CYS A 306 -3.93 8.34 7.87
CA CYS A 306 -2.79 9.22 7.79
C CYS A 306 -2.76 10.16 9.00
N PHE A 307 -1.65 10.11 9.73
CA PHE A 307 -1.41 10.90 10.92
C PHE A 307 -0.40 12.01 10.65
N ASP A 308 -0.58 13.16 11.31
CA ASP A 308 0.42 14.22 11.34
C ASP A 308 1.54 13.94 12.38
N GLU A 309 2.45 14.90 12.56
CA GLU A 309 3.59 14.78 13.50
C GLU A 309 3.15 14.63 14.98
N ASP A 310 1.96 15.12 15.32
CA ASP A 310 1.36 15.04 16.65
C ASP A 310 0.48 13.79 16.85
N TRP A 311 0.43 12.90 15.85
CA TRP A 311 -0.39 11.70 15.81
C TRP A 311 -1.90 11.97 15.86
N TYR A 312 -2.34 13.07 15.25
CA TYR A 312 -3.74 13.28 14.91
C TYR A 312 -4.04 12.70 13.53
N LEU A 313 -5.14 11.95 13.41
CA LEU A 313 -5.70 11.54 12.13
C LEU A 313 -6.09 12.80 11.35
N VAL A 314 -5.47 13.00 10.19
CA VAL A 314 -5.67 14.17 9.32
C VAL A 314 -6.19 13.80 7.94
N ALA A 315 -6.02 12.54 7.51
CA ALA A 315 -6.54 12.06 6.23
C ALA A 315 -6.72 10.54 6.21
N LEU A 316 -7.43 10.05 5.21
CA LEU A 316 -7.60 8.64 4.87
C LEU A 316 -6.91 8.36 3.53
N HIS A 317 -5.92 7.48 3.50
CA HIS A 317 -5.23 7.12 2.27
C HIS A 317 -6.17 6.37 1.32
N HIS A 318 -6.33 6.85 0.08
CA HIS A 318 -7.27 6.26 -0.88
C HIS A 318 -6.67 5.84 -2.21
N ALA A 319 -5.55 6.45 -2.61
CA ALA A 319 -4.94 6.20 -3.91
C ALA A 319 -3.42 6.34 -3.86
N GLN A 320 -2.73 5.55 -4.68
CA GLN A 320 -1.30 5.69 -4.92
C GLN A 320 -0.91 5.38 -6.36
N LYS A 321 0.21 5.96 -6.79
CA LYS A 321 0.88 5.63 -8.06
C LYS A 321 2.37 5.45 -7.83
N ALA A 322 2.88 4.30 -8.25
CA ALA A 322 4.30 3.97 -8.11
C ALA A 322 5.19 4.89 -8.97
N LYS A 323 6.39 5.15 -8.47
CA LYS A 323 7.43 5.98 -9.07
C LYS A 323 8.79 5.32 -8.87
N THR A 324 9.77 5.68 -9.69
CA THR A 324 11.16 5.21 -9.58
C THR A 324 11.77 5.43 -8.19
N PHE A 325 11.38 6.50 -7.51
CA PHE A 325 11.84 6.84 -6.16
C PHE A 325 10.96 6.31 -5.01
N GLY A 326 9.82 5.67 -5.32
CA GLY A 326 8.81 5.28 -4.34
C GLY A 326 7.38 5.39 -4.87
N SER A 327 6.57 6.30 -4.31
CA SER A 327 5.22 6.57 -4.77
C SER A 327 4.79 8.01 -4.55
N ILE A 328 3.93 8.49 -5.44
CA ILE A 328 3.02 9.59 -5.16
C ILE A 328 1.72 9.02 -4.60
N ARG A 329 1.11 9.72 -3.65
CA ARG A 329 -0.07 9.26 -2.93
C ARG A 329 -1.06 10.39 -2.75
N GLU A 330 -2.30 9.99 -2.58
CA GLU A 330 -3.40 10.88 -2.25
C GLU A 330 -4.19 10.32 -1.06
N GLY A 331 -4.71 11.23 -0.25
CA GLY A 331 -5.65 10.92 0.80
C GLY A 331 -6.78 11.92 0.86
N ILE A 332 -7.91 11.48 1.41
CA ILE A 332 -9.09 12.31 1.66
C ILE A 332 -8.94 12.96 3.03
N LEU A 333 -9.08 14.27 3.12
CA LEU A 333 -8.96 15.03 4.36
C LEU A 333 -10.03 14.59 5.37
N PHE A 334 -9.59 14.24 6.59
CA PHE A 334 -10.50 13.87 7.66
C PHE A 334 -11.47 15.01 8.01
N ALA A 335 -11.00 16.27 7.96
CA ALA A 335 -11.84 17.44 8.19
C ALA A 335 -13.02 17.54 7.19
N SER A 336 -12.84 17.08 5.95
CA SER A 336 -13.89 17.05 4.93
C SER A 336 -14.88 15.92 5.19
N ILE A 337 -14.39 14.72 5.50
CA ILE A 337 -15.23 13.58 5.92
C ILE A 337 -16.05 13.95 7.17
N TYR A 338 -15.42 14.59 8.16
CA TYR A 338 -16.05 15.00 9.41
C TYR A 338 -17.33 15.82 9.20
N GLN A 339 -17.36 16.69 8.18
CA GLN A 339 -18.56 17.51 7.91
C GLN A 339 -19.79 16.67 7.58
N GLU A 340 -19.60 15.51 6.94
CA GLU A 340 -20.68 14.60 6.58
C GLU A 340 -21.02 13.60 7.69
N ILE A 341 -20.05 13.26 8.55
CA ILE A 341 -20.23 12.21 9.55
C ILE A 341 -20.54 12.70 10.98
N LYS A 342 -20.37 13.99 11.28
CA LYS A 342 -20.47 14.53 12.65
C LYS A 342 -21.73 14.15 13.42
N ASP A 343 -22.88 14.06 12.75
CA ASP A 343 -24.16 13.74 13.39
C ASP A 343 -24.24 12.26 13.84
N PHE A 344 -23.40 11.40 13.26
CA PHE A 344 -23.26 10.00 13.64
C PHE A 344 -22.26 9.80 14.79
N LEU A 345 -21.43 10.79 15.14
CA LEU A 345 -20.35 10.61 16.11
C LEU A 345 -20.75 10.82 17.57
N ASN A 346 -21.99 11.29 17.80
CA ASN A 346 -22.55 11.51 19.13
C ASN A 346 -22.80 10.21 19.91
#